data_AF-A0AAW0VX27-F1
#
_entry.id   AF-A0AAW0VX27-F1
#
_cell.length_a   1.000
_cell.length_b   1.000
_cell.length_c   1.000
_cell.angle_alpha   90.00
_cell.angle_beta   90.00
_cell.angle_gamma   90.00
#
_symmetry.space_group_name_H-M   'P 1'
#
loop_
_entity.id
_entity.type
_entity.pdbx_description
1 polymer ?
#
loop_
_entity_poly.entity_id
_entity_poly.type
_entity_poly.pdbx_seq_one_letter_code
_entity_poly.pdbx_strand_id
1 'polypeptide(L)'
;IQHQVEAVFWCVLYSAKRDMGRRKSKRKPPPRRKNIEPLDTQFNCPFCNHEKSCEVNMDKPRNAGRVSCRVCLEDYQCTINYLSEPVDVYNDWIDACETAN
;
A
#
# COMPACT_ATOMS: atom_id res chain seq x y z
N ILE A 1 60.05 42.51 37.67
CA ILE A 1 59.23 42.92 36.51
C ILE A 1 59.62 42.08 35.27
N GLN A 2 59.73 40.75 35.23
CA GLN A 2 59.08 39.64 35.93
C GLN A 2 57.55 39.80 35.99
N HIS A 3 56.86 38.93 35.23
CA HIS A 3 55.45 38.56 35.35
C HIS A 3 54.34 39.36 34.63
N GLN A 4 54.57 40.02 33.48
CA GLN A 4 53.42 40.52 32.68
C GLN A 4 53.48 40.33 31.15
N VAL A 5 54.62 39.95 30.55
CA VAL A 5 54.71 39.85 29.08
C VAL A 5 54.43 38.46 28.50
N GLU A 6 54.37 37.39 29.32
CA GLU A 6 54.06 36.03 28.83
C GLU A 6 52.55 35.70 28.78
N ALA A 7 51.69 36.51 29.41
CA ALA A 7 50.24 36.27 29.43
C ALA A 7 49.52 36.67 28.13
N VAL A 8 50.11 37.57 27.33
CA VAL A 8 49.50 38.02 26.06
C VAL A 8 49.72 37.00 24.95
N PHE A 9 50.84 36.27 24.97
CA PHE A 9 51.17 35.28 23.94
C PHE A 9 50.29 34.01 24.01
N TRP A 10 49.77 33.65 25.19
CA TRP A 10 48.89 32.49 25.35
C TRP A 10 47.39 32.76 25.08
N CYS A 11 46.95 34.02 25.03
CA CYS A 11 45.54 34.35 24.79
C CYS A 11 45.12 34.17 23.32
N VAL A 12 46.08 34.18 22.38
CA VAL A 12 45.80 34.00 20.93
C VAL A 12 45.62 32.52 20.55
N LEU A 13 45.93 31.58 21.46
CA LEU A 13 45.70 30.14 21.22
C LEU A 13 44.25 29.68 21.38
N TYR A 14 43.30 30.55 21.77
CA TYR A 14 41.97 30.05 22.14
C TYR A 14 40.80 30.92 21.67
N SER A 15 40.89 31.49 20.46
CA SER A 15 39.75 32.20 19.86
C SER A 15 39.18 31.46 18.66
N ALA A 16 38.21 30.60 18.99
CA ALA A 16 36.96 30.46 18.28
C ALA A 16 37.01 30.27 16.75
N LYS A 17 37.11 29.01 16.31
CA LYS A 17 36.24 28.52 15.25
C LYS A 17 35.57 27.24 15.73
N ARG A 18 34.46 27.42 16.45
CA ARG A 18 33.49 26.36 16.69
C ARG A 18 33.08 25.86 15.31
N ASP A 19 33.57 24.70 14.94
CA ASP A 19 33.03 23.91 13.85
C ASP A 19 31.55 23.68 14.20
N MET A 20 30.67 24.48 13.60
CA MET A 20 29.24 24.25 13.70
C MET A 20 29.00 22.95 12.97
N GLY A 21 29.03 21.87 13.75
CA GLY A 21 28.84 20.50 13.32
C GLY A 21 27.76 20.49 12.26
N ARG A 22 28.19 20.30 11.02
CA ARG A 22 27.33 20.15 9.86
C ARG A 22 26.65 18.82 10.07
N ARG A 23 25.59 18.81 10.90
CA ARG A 23 24.71 17.66 11.09
C ARG A 23 24.11 17.42 9.74
N LYS A 24 24.77 16.56 8.96
CA LYS A 24 24.24 15.94 7.77
C LYS A 24 22.93 15.35 8.24
N SER A 25 21.82 16.04 7.95
CA SER A 25 20.52 15.50 8.27
C SER A 25 20.46 14.19 7.52
N LYS A 26 20.41 13.09 8.26
CA LYS A 26 20.24 11.76 7.70
C LYS A 26 18.80 11.75 7.22
N ARG A 27 18.55 12.37 6.06
CA ARG A 27 17.23 12.45 5.44
C ARG A 27 16.87 10.99 5.17
N LYS A 28 15.99 10.44 6.01
CA LYS A 28 15.51 9.07 5.82
C LYS A 28 14.91 9.04 4.41
N PRO A 29 15.33 8.11 3.54
CA PRO A 29 14.69 7.97 2.24
C PRO A 29 13.19 7.79 2.45
N PRO A 30 12.34 8.35 1.57
CA PRO A 30 10.90 8.17 1.69
C PRO A 30 10.61 6.67 1.81
N PRO A 31 9.70 6.27 2.72
CA PRO A 31 9.37 4.87 2.90
C PRO A 31 9.03 4.29 1.53
N ARG A 32 9.72 3.20 1.16
CA ARG A 32 9.46 2.51 -0.10
C ARG A 32 7.97 2.24 -0.16
N ARG A 33 7.32 2.68 -1.24
CA ARG A 33 5.91 2.39 -1.48
C ARG A 33 5.76 0.89 -1.34
N LYS A 34 4.94 0.45 -0.38
CA LYS A 34 4.59 -0.98 -0.28
C LYS A 34 4.00 -1.33 -1.64
N ASN A 35 4.59 -2.32 -2.29
CA ASN A 35 4.07 -2.85 -3.54
C ASN A 35 2.64 -3.29 -3.24
N ILE A 36 1.65 -2.54 -3.73
CA ILE A 36 0.26 -2.97 -3.66
C ILE A 36 0.21 -4.05 -4.72
N GLU A 37 0.50 -5.28 -4.31
CA GLU A 37 0.28 -6.42 -5.18
C GLU A 37 -1.21 -6.42 -5.54
N PRO A 38 -1.55 -6.54 -6.84
CA PRO A 38 -2.95 -6.63 -7.24
C PRO A 38 -3.54 -7.86 -6.54
N LEU A 39 -4.65 -7.67 -5.82
CA LEU A 39 -5.40 -8.78 -5.24
C LEU A 39 -5.77 -9.76 -6.36
N ASP A 40 -5.66 -11.06 -6.05
CA ASP A 40 -6.01 -12.12 -6.98
C ASP A 40 -7.49 -11.99 -7.39
N THR A 41 -7.74 -11.95 -8.70
CA THR A 41 -9.09 -11.90 -9.29
C THR A 41 -9.60 -13.28 -9.71
N GLN A 42 -8.89 -14.34 -9.32
CA GLN A 42 -9.18 -15.71 -9.72
C GLN A 42 -9.77 -16.49 -8.54
N PHE A 43 -11.07 -16.75 -8.62
CA PHE A 43 -11.83 -17.46 -7.59
C PHE A 43 -12.34 -18.82 -8.10
N ASN A 44 -12.73 -19.68 -7.15
CA ASN A 44 -13.31 -20.99 -7.44
C ASN A 44 -14.80 -20.84 -7.75
N CYS A 45 -15.39 -21.75 -8.52
CA CYS A 45 -16.83 -21.69 -8.78
C CYS A 45 -17.63 -22.51 -7.76
N PRO A 46 -18.69 -21.96 -7.13
CA PRO A 46 -19.52 -22.72 -6.19
C PRO A 46 -20.33 -23.84 -6.88
N PHE A 47 -20.56 -23.76 -8.19
CA PHE A 47 -21.34 -24.75 -8.94
C PHE A 47 -20.48 -25.90 -9.49
N CYS A 48 -19.42 -25.58 -10.24
CA CYS A 48 -18.60 -26.58 -10.92
C CYS A 48 -17.29 -26.92 -10.18
N ASN A 49 -17.01 -26.26 -9.05
CA ASN A 49 -15.86 -26.50 -8.18
C ASN A 49 -14.49 -26.53 -8.89
N HIS A 50 -14.38 -25.89 -10.06
CA HIS A 50 -13.11 -25.71 -10.75
C HIS A 50 -12.32 -24.57 -10.10
N GLU A 51 -11.01 -24.76 -9.97
CA GLU A 51 -10.13 -23.75 -9.42
C GLU A 51 -9.91 -22.61 -10.42
N LYS A 52 -9.91 -21.37 -9.94
CA LYS A 52 -9.54 -20.17 -10.72
C LYS A 52 -10.35 -19.98 -12.02
N SER A 53 -11.57 -20.51 -12.06
CA SER A 53 -12.45 -20.47 -13.23
C SER A 53 -13.36 -19.25 -13.30
N CYS A 54 -13.47 -18.49 -12.21
CA CYS A 54 -14.35 -17.34 -12.11
C CYS A 54 -13.59 -16.05 -12.42
N GLU A 55 -14.15 -15.24 -13.31
CA GLU A 55 -13.67 -13.89 -13.62
C GLU A 55 -14.60 -12.84 -13.03
N VAL A 56 -14.01 -11.82 -12.41
CA VAL A 56 -14.74 -10.68 -11.86
C VAL A 56 -14.41 -9.44 -12.67
N ASN A 57 -15.45 -8.78 -13.19
CA ASN A 57 -15.38 -7.49 -13.86
C ASN A 57 -15.99 -6.40 -12.96
N MET A 58 -15.25 -5.32 -12.74
CA MET A 58 -15.62 -4.22 -11.85
C MET A 58 -15.84 -2.93 -12.64
N ASP A 59 -17.09 -2.63 -12.97
CA ASP A 59 -17.49 -1.39 -13.62
C ASP A 59 -17.80 -0.29 -12.58
N LYS A 60 -16.74 0.29 -12.02
CA LYS A 60 -16.82 1.43 -11.08
C LYS A 60 -17.65 2.63 -11.56
N PRO A 61 -17.62 3.08 -12.83
CA PRO A 61 -18.42 4.23 -13.26
C PRO A 61 -19.92 3.94 -13.30
N ARG A 62 -20.32 2.66 -13.37
CA ARG A 62 -21.72 2.22 -13.37
C ARG A 62 -22.14 1.62 -12.04
N ASN A 63 -21.24 1.59 -11.06
CA ASN A 63 -21.45 0.93 -9.77
C ASN A 63 -21.94 -0.52 -9.93
N ALA A 64 -21.44 -1.23 -10.95
CA ALA A 64 -21.83 -2.60 -11.24
C ALA A 64 -20.62 -3.54 -11.19
N GLY A 65 -20.76 -4.63 -10.42
CA GLY A 65 -19.83 -5.75 -10.43
C GLY A 65 -20.48 -6.93 -11.13
N ARG A 66 -19.71 -7.65 -11.95
CA ARG A 66 -20.17 -8.88 -12.60
C ARG A 66 -19.16 -9.99 -12.38
N VAL A 67 -19.63 -11.16 -11.96
CA VAL A 67 -18.84 -12.39 -11.90
C VAL A 67 -19.37 -13.39 -12.92
N SER A 68 -18.46 -14.08 -13.59
CA SER A 68 -18.82 -15.10 -14.59
C SER A 68 -17.87 -16.28 -14.51
N CYS A 69 -18.40 -17.49 -14.55
CA CYS A 69 -17.60 -18.70 -14.63
C CYS A 69 -17.33 -19.11 -16.07
N ARG A 70 -16.07 -19.39 -16.42
CA ARG A 70 -15.70 -19.89 -17.76
C ARG A 70 -16.17 -21.32 -18.06
N VAL A 71 -16.47 -22.11 -17.01
CA VAL A 71 -16.76 -23.54 -17.14
C VAL A 71 -18.26 -23.81 -17.18
N CYS A 72 -19.00 -23.38 -16.15
CA CYS A 72 -20.46 -23.57 -16.11
C CYS A 72 -21.25 -22.45 -16.80
N LEU A 73 -20.58 -21.36 -17.21
CA LEU A 73 -21.18 -20.21 -17.89
C LEU A 73 -22.23 -19.45 -17.07
N GLU A 74 -22.33 -19.73 -15.77
CA GLU A 74 -23.18 -18.98 -14.86
C GLU A 74 -22.59 -17.59 -14.60
N ASP A 75 -23.46 -16.59 -14.53
CA ASP A 75 -23.06 -15.21 -14.27
C ASP A 75 -23.98 -14.50 -13.29
N TYR A 76 -23.39 -13.63 -12.49
CA TYR A 76 -24.08 -12.88 -11.46
C TYR A 76 -23.66 -11.42 -11.49
N GLN A 77 -24.62 -10.54 -11.25
CA GLN A 77 -24.42 -9.10 -11.24
C GLN A 77 -24.86 -8.52 -9.90
N CYS A 78 -24.01 -7.71 -9.29
CA CYS A 78 -24.32 -6.99 -8.07
C CYS A 78 -23.96 -5.50 -8.18
N THR A 79 -24.47 -4.71 -7.26
CA THR A 79 -24.15 -3.28 -7.15
C THR A 79 -22.91 -3.08 -6.29
N ILE A 80 -21.91 -2.36 -6.81
CA ILE A 80 -20.63 -2.11 -6.13
C ILE A 80 -20.45 -0.64 -5.75
N ASN A 81 -19.64 -0.40 -4.72
CA ASN A 81 -19.22 0.94 -4.31
C ASN A 81 -17.73 1.18 -4.64
N TYR A 82 -17.24 2.39 -4.41
CA TYR A 82 -15.84 2.77 -4.66
C TYR A 82 -14.84 2.00 -3.81
N LEU A 83 -15.26 1.60 -2.60
CA LEU A 83 -14.46 0.82 -1.66
C LEU A 83 -14.55 -0.69 -1.92
N SER A 84 -15.42 -1.13 -2.83
CA SER A 84 -15.63 -2.55 -3.10
C SER A 84 -14.45 -3.14 -3.86
N GLU A 85 -14.04 -4.31 -3.40
CA GLU A 85 -12.98 -5.12 -3.98
C GLU A 85 -13.59 -6.31 -4.76
N PRO A 86 -12.86 -6.92 -5.71
CA PRO A 86 -13.37 -8.07 -6.47
C PRO A 86 -13.80 -9.25 -5.60
N VAL A 87 -13.22 -9.40 -4.41
CA VAL A 87 -13.59 -10.42 -3.43
C VAL A 87 -14.99 -10.18 -2.85
N ASP A 88 -15.39 -8.93 -2.68
CA ASP A 88 -16.73 -8.60 -2.15
C ASP A 88 -17.81 -9.09 -3.11
N VAL A 89 -17.63 -8.87 -4.42
CA VAL A 89 -18.54 -9.35 -5.48
C VAL A 89 -18.63 -10.87 -5.50
N TYR A 90 -17.51 -11.55 -5.25
CA TYR A 90 -17.49 -13.00 -5.18
C TYR A 90 -18.24 -13.53 -3.95
N ASN A 91 -18.07 -12.89 -2.79
CA ASN A 91 -18.79 -13.26 -1.57
C ASN A 91 -20.30 -13.03 -1.72
N ASP A 92 -20.70 -11.87 -2.26
CA ASP A 92 -22.10 -11.57 -2.57
C ASP A 92 -22.73 -12.62 -3.50
N TRP A 93 -21.95 -13.16 -4.43
CA TRP A 93 -22.41 -14.22 -5.32
C TRP A 93 -22.63 -15.54 -4.57
N ILE A 94 -21.73 -15.92 -3.66
CA ILE A 94 -21.93 -17.11 -2.81
C ILE A 94 -23.20 -16.95 -1.97
N ASP A 95 -23.37 -15.82 -1.29
CA ASP A 95 -24.54 -15.57 -0.43
C ASP A 95 -25.86 -15.60 -1.24
N ALA A 96 -25.84 -15.05 -2.46
CA ALA A 96 -26.97 -15.11 -3.38
C ALA A 96 -27.29 -16.54 -3.84
N CYS A 97 -26.27 -17.37 -4.05
CA CYS A 97 -26.45 -18.79 -4.41
C CYS A 97 -27.01 -19.62 -3.26
N GLU A 98 -26.62 -19.32 -2.01
CA GLU A 98 -27.16 -19.98 -0.82
C GLU A 98 -28.62 -19.62 -0.58
N THR A 99 -29.01 -18.37 -0.84
CA THR A 99 -30.39 -17.89 -0.63
C THR A 99 -31.37 -18.43 -1.69
N ALA A 100 -30.88 -18.76 -2.88
CA ALA A 100 -31.71 -19.23 -3.99
C ALA A 100 -32.01 -20.74 -3.96
N ASN A 101 -31.34 -21.51 -3.09
CA ASN A 101 -31.53 -22.96 -2.90
C ASN A 101 -32.28 -23.29 -1.61
#